data_AF-A0A6A5RDP2-F1
#
_entry.id   AF-A0A6A5RDP2-F1
#
_cell.length_a   1.000
_cell.length_b   1.000
_cell.length_c   1.000
_cell.angle_alpha   90.00
_cell.angle_beta   90.00
_cell.angle_gamma   90.00
#
_symmetry.space_group_name_H-M   'P 1'
#
loop_
_entity.id
_entity.type
_entity.pdbx_description
1 polymer ?
#
loop_
_entity_poly.entity_id
_entity_poly.type
_entity_poly.pdbx_seq_one_letter_code
_entity_poly.pdbx_strand_id
1 'polypeptide(L)'
;MAQRSATLLASNEADVQLAISSISSHQIQSNRRAATIFSVSERTIRRRRAGIPARRDCQPNSKKLTEPEEQVIIRHILDLDQRGFAPTYAAVRDMADKLLAARGRGRVGVNWPSTFVKRTDSLTTRFNQAVREERSAKGYLARQLQYKEAEIPRD
;
A
#
# COMPACT_ATOMS: atom_id res chain seq x y z
N MET A 1 1.90 -20.28 -41.11
CA MET A 1 1.86 -20.79 -39.74
C MET A 1 1.93 -19.61 -38.78
N ALA A 2 0.81 -19.24 -38.16
CA ALA A 2 0.71 -18.04 -37.34
C ALA A 2 1.19 -18.33 -35.91
N GLN A 3 2.20 -17.57 -35.47
CA GLN A 3 2.69 -17.53 -34.10
C GLN A 3 1.56 -17.07 -33.15
N ARG A 4 0.81 -18.02 -32.58
CA ARG A 4 -0.12 -17.80 -31.44
C ARG A 4 0.60 -18.03 -30.11
N SER A 5 1.81 -17.51 -30.00
CA SER A 5 2.70 -17.75 -28.86
C SER A 5 3.08 -16.41 -28.24
N ALA A 6 2.36 -16.01 -27.18
CA ALA A 6 2.88 -15.29 -25.98
C ALA A 6 1.86 -14.38 -25.23
N THR A 7 0.56 -14.37 -25.54
CA THR A 7 -0.44 -13.57 -24.80
C THR A 7 -1.25 -14.37 -23.76
N LEU A 8 -0.82 -15.58 -23.41
CA LEU A 8 -1.67 -16.59 -22.75
C LEU A 8 -1.79 -16.52 -21.21
N LEU A 9 -1.36 -15.47 -20.50
CA LEU A 9 -1.21 -15.58 -19.03
C LEU A 9 -1.77 -14.44 -18.18
N ALA A 10 -2.45 -13.45 -18.76
CA ALA A 10 -3.21 -12.48 -17.98
C ALA A 10 -4.72 -12.76 -18.14
N SER A 11 -5.23 -13.79 -17.47
CA SER A 11 -6.68 -14.01 -17.41
C SER A 11 -7.34 -12.79 -16.77
N ASN A 12 -8.21 -12.11 -17.52
CA ASN A 12 -8.98 -11.01 -16.96
C ASN A 12 -10.05 -11.59 -16.02
N GLU A 13 -10.37 -10.89 -14.93
CA GLU A 13 -11.38 -11.38 -13.98
C GLU A 13 -12.76 -11.49 -14.64
N ALA A 14 -13.04 -10.64 -15.63
CA ALA A 14 -14.24 -10.71 -16.45
C ALA A 14 -14.43 -12.08 -17.12
N ASP A 15 -13.38 -12.63 -17.73
CA ASP A 15 -13.43 -13.94 -18.40
C ASP A 15 -13.66 -15.07 -17.39
N VAL A 16 -13.08 -14.94 -16.19
CA VAL A 16 -13.28 -15.89 -15.10
C VAL A 16 -14.74 -15.87 -14.63
N GLN A 17 -15.34 -14.69 -14.48
CA GLN A 17 -16.75 -14.55 -14.09
C GLN A 17 -17.71 -15.04 -15.18
N LEU A 18 -17.38 -14.81 -16.46
CA LEU A 18 -18.14 -15.35 -17.58
C LEU A 18 -18.08 -16.88 -17.60
N ALA A 19 -16.89 -17.45 -17.40
CA ALA A 19 -16.70 -18.90 -17.30
C ALA A 19 -17.52 -19.52 -16.15
N ILE A 20 -17.56 -18.87 -14.99
CA ILE A 20 -18.35 -19.32 -13.84
C ILE A 20 -19.84 -19.23 -14.17
N SER A 21 -20.28 -18.11 -14.75
CA SER A 21 -21.68 -17.91 -15.15
C SER A 21 -22.15 -18.98 -16.13
N SER A 22 -21.34 -19.33 -17.14
CA SER A 22 -21.64 -20.41 -18.11
C SER A 22 -21.68 -21.80 -17.48
N ILE A 23 -20.91 -22.04 -16.42
CA ILE A 23 -20.99 -23.30 -15.66
C ILE A 23 -22.27 -23.33 -14.83
N SER A 24 -22.58 -22.23 -14.13
CA SER A 24 -23.78 -22.10 -13.30
C SER A 24 -25.08 -22.18 -14.11
N SER A 25 -25.07 -21.67 -15.35
CA SER A 25 -26.20 -21.78 -16.29
C SER A 25 -26.27 -23.12 -17.02
N HIS A 26 -25.44 -24.10 -16.63
CA HIS A 26 -25.36 -25.44 -17.23
C HIS A 26 -25.02 -25.48 -18.74
N GLN A 27 -24.58 -24.36 -19.33
CA GLN A 27 -24.08 -24.32 -20.71
C GLN A 27 -22.77 -25.11 -20.86
N ILE A 28 -21.95 -25.13 -19.80
CA ILE A 28 -20.69 -25.86 -19.76
C ILE A 28 -20.66 -26.77 -18.54
N GLN A 29 -20.46 -28.06 -18.78
CA GLN A 29 -20.56 -29.10 -17.76
C GLN A 29 -19.29 -29.26 -16.90
N SER A 30 -18.14 -28.71 -17.32
CA SER A 30 -16.88 -28.89 -16.59
C SER A 30 -16.01 -27.63 -16.53
N ASN A 31 -15.32 -27.46 -15.39
CA ASN A 31 -14.32 -26.40 -15.22
C ASN A 31 -13.21 -26.47 -16.26
N ARG A 32 -12.80 -27.70 -16.66
CA ARG A 32 -11.78 -27.92 -17.70
C ARG A 32 -12.24 -27.41 -19.06
N ARG A 33 -13.48 -27.70 -19.45
CA ARG A 33 -14.02 -27.22 -20.73
C ARG A 33 -14.22 -25.71 -20.73
N ALA A 34 -14.68 -25.13 -19.62
CA ALA A 34 -14.80 -23.68 -19.48
C ALA A 34 -13.43 -23.01 -19.54
N ALA A 35 -12.41 -23.57 -18.89
CA ALA A 35 -11.03 -23.10 -18.96
C ALA A 35 -10.51 -23.03 -20.40
N THR A 36 -10.75 -24.06 -21.21
CA THR A 36 -10.36 -24.07 -22.63
C THR A 36 -11.11 -23.02 -23.45
N ILE A 37 -12.43 -22.90 -23.26
CA ILE A 37 -13.28 -21.97 -24.04
C ILE A 37 -12.91 -20.52 -23.74
N PHE A 38 -12.80 -20.17 -22.46
CA PHE A 38 -12.53 -18.80 -22.02
C PHE A 38 -11.02 -18.49 -21.93
N SER A 39 -10.14 -19.43 -22.30
CA SER A 39 -8.68 -19.28 -22.18
C SER A 39 -8.22 -18.86 -20.77
N VAL A 40 -8.87 -19.40 -19.74
CA VAL A 40 -8.59 -19.15 -18.32
C VAL A 40 -8.04 -20.41 -17.68
N SER A 41 -7.15 -20.30 -16.69
CA SER A 41 -6.72 -21.46 -15.92
C SER A 41 -7.88 -22.11 -15.15
N GLU A 42 -8.03 -23.43 -15.29
CA GLU A 42 -9.00 -24.25 -14.54
C GLU A 42 -8.86 -24.07 -13.02
N ARG A 43 -7.62 -23.89 -12.54
CA ARG A 43 -7.33 -23.61 -11.13
C ARG A 43 -7.94 -22.29 -10.66
N THR A 44 -7.94 -21.26 -11.52
CA THR A 44 -8.52 -19.94 -11.22
C THR A 44 -10.04 -20.02 -11.12
N ILE A 45 -10.69 -20.70 -12.07
CA ILE A 45 -12.14 -20.96 -12.04
C ILE A 45 -12.52 -21.69 -10.75
N ARG A 46 -11.80 -22.78 -10.41
CA ARG A 46 -12.07 -23.56 -9.19
C ARG A 46 -11.93 -22.72 -7.92
N ARG A 47 -10.89 -21.89 -7.82
CA ARG A 47 -10.68 -20.99 -6.67
C ARG A 47 -11.80 -19.97 -6.52
N ARG A 48 -12.26 -19.37 -7.62
CA ARG A 48 -13.36 -18.40 -7.61
C ARG A 48 -14.69 -19.02 -7.25
N ARG A 49 -15.00 -20.22 -7.76
CA ARG A 49 -16.18 -20.99 -7.34
C ARG A 49 -16.15 -21.37 -5.86
N ALA A 50 -14.96 -21.53 -5.29
CA ALA A 50 -14.78 -21.73 -3.85
C ALA A 50 -14.84 -20.43 -3.02
N GLY A 51 -15.19 -19.29 -3.64
CA GLY A 51 -15.35 -18.00 -2.97
C GLY A 51 -14.04 -17.25 -2.70
N ILE A 52 -12.91 -17.68 -3.28
CA ILE A 52 -11.62 -16.99 -3.09
C ILE A 52 -11.58 -15.79 -4.06
N PRO A 53 -11.56 -14.54 -3.56
CA PRO A 53 -11.57 -13.35 -4.43
C PRO A 53 -10.23 -13.15 -5.15
N ALA A 54 -10.22 -12.25 -6.13
CA ALA A 54 -8.98 -11.94 -6.85
C ALA A 54 -7.98 -11.25 -5.94
N ARG A 55 -6.69 -11.42 -6.22
CA ARG A 55 -5.64 -10.81 -5.39
C ARG A 55 -5.80 -9.28 -5.29
N ARG A 56 -6.29 -8.65 -6.36
CA ARG A 56 -6.63 -7.23 -6.44
C ARG A 56 -7.76 -6.81 -5.49
N ASP A 57 -8.70 -7.71 -5.23
CA ASP A 57 -9.87 -7.45 -4.37
C ASP A 57 -9.60 -7.91 -2.92
N CYS A 58 -8.64 -8.82 -2.72
CA CYS A 58 -8.20 -9.24 -1.39
C CYS A 58 -7.53 -8.09 -0.63
N GLN A 59 -7.96 -7.86 0.61
CA GLN A 59 -7.28 -6.97 1.53
C GLN A 59 -5.82 -7.39 1.72
N PRO A 60 -4.84 -6.47 1.58
CA PRO A 60 -3.44 -6.80 1.85
C PRO A 60 -3.24 -7.24 3.31
N ASN A 61 -2.46 -8.29 3.54
CA ASN A 61 -2.09 -8.75 4.90
C ASN A 61 -1.41 -7.66 5.76
N SER A 62 -0.92 -6.59 5.12
CA SER A 62 -0.36 -5.41 5.77
C SER A 62 -1.40 -4.45 6.36
N LYS A 63 -2.70 -4.60 6.04
CA LYS A 63 -3.81 -3.92 6.72
C LYS A 63 -4.18 -4.72 7.99
N LYS A 64 -3.28 -4.70 8.98
CA LYS A 64 -3.56 -5.20 10.34
C LYS A 64 -4.63 -4.36 11.05
N LEU A 65 -4.73 -3.10 10.67
CA LEU A 65 -5.72 -2.16 11.16
C LEU A 65 -6.91 -2.09 10.19
N THR A 66 -8.08 -1.90 10.77
CA THR A 66 -9.34 -1.62 10.08
C THR A 66 -9.36 -0.18 9.56
N GLU A 67 -10.13 0.08 8.51
CA GLU A 67 -10.29 1.42 7.94
C GLU A 67 -10.59 2.54 8.96
N PRO A 68 -11.49 2.37 9.96
CA PRO A 68 -11.69 3.40 10.97
C PRO A 68 -10.46 3.66 11.85
N GLU A 69 -9.66 2.64 12.17
CA GLU A 69 -8.42 2.81 12.93
C GLU A 69 -7.36 3.55 12.11
N GLU A 70 -7.23 3.20 10.83
CA GLU A 70 -6.34 3.92 9.91
C GLU A 70 -6.75 5.40 9.84
N GLN A 71 -8.04 5.70 9.81
CA GLN A 71 -8.56 7.08 9.81
C GLN A 71 -8.24 7.84 11.10
N VAL A 72 -8.29 7.19 12.26
CA VAL A 72 -7.91 7.79 13.56
C VAL A 72 -6.43 8.16 13.55
N ILE A 73 -5.56 7.28 13.04
CA ILE A 73 -4.13 7.55 12.93
C ILE A 73 -3.86 8.72 11.98
N ILE A 74 -4.55 8.78 10.83
CA ILE A 74 -4.41 9.90 9.88
C ILE A 74 -4.78 11.21 10.55
N ARG A 75 -5.92 11.27 11.24
CA ARG A 75 -6.36 12.49 11.96
C ARG A 75 -5.35 12.91 13.01
N HIS A 76 -4.80 11.96 13.76
CA HIS A 76 -3.79 12.24 14.76
C HIS A 76 -2.51 12.83 14.15
N ILE A 77 -2.04 12.29 13.02
CA ILE A 77 -0.87 12.83 12.32
C ILE A 77 -1.14 14.27 11.82
N LEU A 78 -2.33 14.53 11.29
CA LEU A 78 -2.70 15.86 10.82
C LEU A 78 -2.81 16.88 11.96
N ASP A 79 -3.31 16.47 13.14
CA ASP A 79 -3.32 17.30 14.35
C ASP A 79 -1.88 17.65 14.80
N LEU A 80 -0.97 16.67 14.78
CA LEU A 80 0.44 16.91 15.10
C LEU A 80 1.10 17.90 14.14
N ASP A 81 0.83 17.77 12.83
CA ASP A 81 1.32 18.68 11.80
C ASP A 81 0.81 20.10 12.02
N GLN A 82 -0.48 20.27 12.31
CA GLN A 82 -1.08 21.58 12.62
C GLN A 82 -0.47 22.25 13.84
N ARG A 83 -0.01 21.46 14.82
CA ARG A 83 0.65 21.94 16.03
C ARG A 83 2.14 22.23 15.85
N GLY A 84 2.67 22.07 14.63
CA GLY A 84 4.06 22.30 14.30
C GLY A 84 4.99 21.14 14.67
N PHE A 85 4.45 19.97 15.03
CA PHE A 85 5.25 18.78 15.30
C PHE A 85 5.40 17.94 14.03
N ALA A 86 6.64 17.74 13.61
CA ALA A 86 6.94 16.88 12.47
C ALA A 86 6.49 15.43 12.78
N PRO A 87 5.60 14.83 11.96
CA PRO A 87 5.14 13.49 12.22
C PRO A 87 6.29 12.49 12.00
N THR A 88 6.52 11.64 13.00
CA THR A 88 7.62 10.66 12.99
C THR A 88 7.06 9.24 12.85
N TYR A 89 7.74 8.37 12.10
CA TYR A 89 7.33 6.97 11.94
C TYR A 89 7.18 6.20 13.26
N ALA A 90 8.01 6.54 14.26
CA ALA A 90 7.90 5.97 15.61
C ALA A 90 6.57 6.33 16.28
N ALA A 91 6.15 7.59 16.24
CA ALA A 91 4.86 8.02 16.81
C ALA A 91 3.67 7.35 16.12
N VAL A 92 3.74 7.18 14.79
CA VAL A 92 2.73 6.44 14.01
C VAL A 92 2.66 4.98 14.44
N ARG A 93 3.83 4.35 14.67
CA ARG A 93 3.93 2.98 15.16
C ARG A 93 3.33 2.83 16.55
N ASP A 94 3.68 3.72 17.47
CA ASP A 94 3.22 3.68 18.86
C ASP A 94 1.70 3.84 18.93
N MET A 95 1.12 4.72 18.12
CA MET A 95 -0.33 4.86 18.04
C MET A 95 -1.00 3.59 17.49
N ALA A 96 -0.44 3.00 16.44
CA ALA A 96 -0.93 1.74 15.89
C ALA A 96 -0.84 0.58 16.89
N ASP A 97 0.27 0.50 17.63
CA ASP A 97 0.48 -0.52 18.67
C ASP A 97 -0.49 -0.34 19.84
N LYS A 98 -0.80 0.90 20.24
CA LYS A 98 -1.83 1.20 21.25
C LYS A 98 -3.22 0.74 20.81
N LEU A 99 -3.60 1.00 19.56
CA LEU A 99 -4.89 0.56 19.00
C LEU A 99 -4.99 -0.96 18.94
N LEU A 100 -3.92 -1.65 18.53
CA LEU A 100 -3.89 -3.11 18.51
C LEU A 100 -3.91 -3.71 19.92
N ALA A 101 -3.17 -3.12 20.87
CA ALA A 101 -3.18 -3.56 22.27
C ALA A 101 -4.58 -3.44 22.88
N ALA A 102 -5.31 -2.36 22.59
CA ALA A 102 -6.70 -2.18 23.03
C ALA A 102 -7.64 -3.28 22.49
N ARG A 103 -7.32 -3.89 21.35
CA ARG A 103 -8.06 -5.03 20.77
C ARG A 103 -7.56 -6.40 21.24
N GLY A 104 -6.61 -6.45 22.17
CA GLY A 104 -5.94 -7.70 22.55
C GLY A 104 -5.14 -8.34 21.41
N ARG A 105 -4.74 -7.55 20.40
CA ARG A 105 -3.90 -7.99 19.29
C ARG A 105 -2.45 -7.61 19.53
N GLY A 106 -1.54 -8.36 18.91
CA GLY A 106 -0.10 -8.09 18.98
C GLY A 106 0.31 -6.80 18.25
N ARG A 107 1.61 -6.58 18.13
CA ARG A 107 2.18 -5.32 17.58
C ARG A 107 2.20 -5.27 16.04
N VAL A 108 2.29 -4.07 15.49
CA VAL A 108 2.60 -3.85 14.07
C VAL A 108 4.06 -4.21 13.75
N GLY A 109 4.30 -4.60 12.49
CA GLY A 109 5.65 -4.88 12.02
C GLY A 109 6.48 -3.59 11.91
N VAL A 110 7.81 -3.72 11.93
CA VAL A 110 8.75 -2.59 11.88
C VAL A 110 8.55 -1.73 10.62
N ASN A 111 8.27 -2.37 9.48
CA ASN A 111 8.07 -1.69 8.19
C ASN A 111 6.63 -1.21 7.96
N TRP A 112 5.74 -1.42 8.93
CA TRP A 112 4.34 -1.06 8.78
C TRP A 112 4.13 0.46 8.64
N PRO A 113 4.75 1.34 9.47
CA PRO A 113 4.55 2.79 9.36
C PRO A 113 5.00 3.37 8.02
N SER A 114 6.13 2.92 7.48
CA SER A 114 6.63 3.39 6.18
C SER A 114 5.71 2.97 5.03
N THR A 115 5.21 1.73 5.08
CA THR A 115 4.23 1.21 4.12
C THR A 115 2.86 1.87 4.27
N PHE A 116 2.51 2.32 5.47
CA PHE A 116 1.28 3.05 5.77
C PHE A 116 1.32 4.49 5.24
N VAL A 117 2.42 5.21 5.42
CA VAL A 117 2.55 6.56 4.84
C VAL A 117 2.54 6.49 3.32
N LYS A 118 3.30 5.56 2.71
CA LYS A 118 3.38 5.40 1.24
C LYS A 118 2.07 5.08 0.54
N ARG A 119 1.09 4.48 1.23
CA ARG A 119 -0.22 4.14 0.64
C ARG A 119 -1.26 5.26 0.81
N THR A 120 -0.97 6.27 1.64
CA THR A 120 -1.88 7.35 1.97
C THR A 120 -1.33 8.65 1.40
N ASP A 121 -1.89 9.09 0.27
CA ASP A 121 -1.40 10.25 -0.48
C ASP A 121 -1.38 11.53 0.38
N SER A 122 -2.38 11.72 1.25
CA SER A 122 -2.44 12.88 2.15
C SER A 122 -1.26 12.95 3.12
N LEU A 123 -0.74 11.80 3.56
CA LEU A 123 0.40 11.71 4.47
C LEU A 123 1.73 11.77 3.73
N THR A 124 1.81 11.17 2.54
CA THR A 124 3.05 11.15 1.74
C THR A 124 3.55 12.55 1.43
N THR A 125 2.65 13.46 1.03
CA THR A 125 3.01 14.86 0.75
C THR A 125 3.57 15.57 1.98
N ARG A 126 2.96 15.38 3.15
CA ARG A 126 3.38 16.02 4.42
C ARG A 126 4.70 15.50 4.94
N PHE A 127 4.90 14.18 4.94
CA PHE A 127 6.20 13.59 5.31
C PHE A 127 7.33 14.02 4.36
N ASN A 128 7.05 14.14 3.07
CA ASN A 128 8.05 14.63 2.10
C ASN A 128 8.34 16.13 2.27
N GLN A 129 7.35 16.94 2.65
CA GLN A 129 7.53 18.35 2.95
C GLN A 129 8.40 18.56 4.19
N ALA A 130 8.13 17.86 5.28
CA ALA A 130 8.96 17.91 6.49
C ALA A 130 10.43 17.58 6.20
N VAL A 131 10.69 16.56 5.36
CA VAL A 131 12.05 16.20 4.93
C VAL A 131 12.69 17.30 4.05
N ARG A 132 11.92 17.99 3.22
CA ARG A 132 12.41 19.12 2.41
C ARG A 132 12.76 20.33 3.27
N GLU A 133 11.93 20.65 4.25
CA GLU A 133 12.15 21.77 5.18
C GLU A 133 13.40 21.54 6.03
N GLU A 134 13.59 20.32 6.56
CA GLU A 134 14.79 19.98 7.33
C GLU A 134 16.08 20.07 6.49
N ARG A 135 16.05 19.62 5.23
CA ARG A 135 17.18 19.72 4.30
C ARG A 135 17.49 21.18 3.93
N SER A 136 16.46 21.98 3.73
CA SER A 136 16.58 23.41 3.48
C SER A 136 17.29 24.10 4.65
N ALA A 137 16.79 23.90 5.87
CA ALA A 137 17.36 24.49 7.09
C ALA A 137 18.83 24.10 7.30
N LYS A 138 19.17 22.82 7.11
CA LYS A 138 20.58 22.34 7.18
C LYS A 138 21.46 22.95 6.08
N GLY A 139 20.94 23.10 4.87
CA GLY A 139 21.65 23.74 3.76
C GLY A 139 21.88 25.24 4.00
N TYR A 140 20.91 25.94 4.58
CA TYR A 140 21.05 27.35 4.97
C TYR A 140 22.09 27.53 6.08
N LEU A 141 22.09 26.68 7.10
CA LEU A 141 23.09 26.70 8.18
C LEU A 141 24.50 26.36 7.68
N ALA A 142 24.64 25.37 6.79
CA ALA A 142 25.92 25.05 6.16
C ALA A 142 26.46 26.21 5.33
N ARG A 143 25.58 26.92 4.60
CA ARG A 143 25.93 28.11 3.82
C ARG A 143 26.32 29.28 4.72
N GLN A 144 25.60 29.50 5.82
CA GLN A 144 25.91 30.54 6.81
C GLN A 144 27.28 30.30 7.49
N LEU A 145 27.65 29.04 7.77
CA LEU A 145 28.96 28.68 8.30
C LEU A 145 30.07 28.90 7.27
N GLN A 146 29.84 28.57 6.00
CA GLN A 146 30.78 28.83 4.90
C GLN A 146 31.08 30.33 4.69
N TYR A 147 30.08 31.21 4.88
CA TYR A 147 30.28 32.66 4.82
C TYR A 147 31.07 33.18 6.03
N LYS A 148 30.92 32.57 7.22
CA LYS A 148 31.63 32.96 8.44
C LYS A 148 33.11 32.54 8.47
N GLU A 149 33.46 31.44 7.83
CA GLU A 149 34.87 30.98 7.72
C GLU A 149 35.67 31.79 6.68
N ALA A 150 35.01 32.41 5.69
CA ALA A 150 35.65 33.22 4.66
C ALA A 150 36.02 34.64 5.10
N GLU A 151 35.59 35.08 6.30
CA GLU A 151 35.82 36.42 6.85
C GLU A 151 37.01 36.50 7.84
N ILE A 152 37.72 35.40 8.11
CA ILE A 152 38.89 35.43 9.01
C ILE A 152 40.14 35.82 8.19
N PRO A 153 40.77 36.98 8.42
CA PRO A 153 42.01 37.33 7.78
C PRO A 153 43.10 36.32 8.19
N ARG A 154 43.77 35.73 7.19
CA ARG A 154 45.04 35.04 7.43
C ARG A 154 46.10 36.10 7.70
N ASP A 155 46.38 36.32 8.97
CA ASP A 155 47.61 36.95 9.44
C ASP A 155 48.82 36.07 9.10
#